data_AF-A0A917W2S1-F1
#
_entry.id   AF-A0A917W2S1-F1
#
_cell.length_a   1.000
_cell.length_b   1.000
_cell.length_c   1.000
_cell.angle_alpha   90.00
_cell.angle_beta   90.00
_cell.angle_gamma   90.00
#
_symmetry.space_group_name_H-M   'P 1'
#
loop_
_entity.id
_entity.type
_entity.pdbx_description
1 polymer ?
#
loop_
_entity_poly.entity_id
_entity_poly.type
_entity_poly.pdbx_seq_one_letter_code
_entity_poly.pdbx_strand_id
1 'polypeptide(L)'
;MQLGTDAGTGLVLSGVPDHFEDLLALLDGSISLPDLAMIARSYGIEPETALQLVRGIDAAGLLTRPGTPTATPTQRLRIRLIGAGVLGLAVATALLRAGISRLDIVDPDPVDPGIHPRPGLATTQAEALRLRARSRSRSEPNRDAGPPPAIQVARHWNKPDHPPPDLTVIAVDRAEPDRAIGDDYVRSDHPHLYVRPMQAGAVIGPFVLPGRTPCLGCLDRVRRDADPAWPGLLTQLCRIRLPVLPMLAAWAASTAAVQIACWAGGGNPGSGGGTFELTADDFELRVRPWPMHPACGCSWIS
;
A
#
# COMPACT_ATOMS: atom_id res chain seq x y z
N MET A 1 -16.24 -12.85 28.27
CA MET A 1 -14.82 -12.88 27.91
C MET A 1 -14.62 -12.10 26.61
N GLN A 2 -13.58 -11.27 26.51
CA GLN A 2 -13.28 -10.50 25.31
C GLN A 2 -12.02 -11.04 24.64
N LEU A 3 -12.09 -11.25 23.32
CA LEU A 3 -10.97 -11.62 22.46
C LEU A 3 -10.72 -10.51 21.44
N GLY A 4 -9.50 -10.00 21.36
CA GLY A 4 -9.13 -8.86 20.52
C GLY A 4 -9.26 -7.51 21.24
N THR A 5 -8.39 -6.55 20.87
CA THR A 5 -8.27 -5.23 21.51
C THR A 5 -8.93 -4.10 20.73
N ASP A 6 -9.28 -4.34 19.47
CA ASP A 6 -9.91 -3.35 18.60
C ASP A 6 -11.45 -3.43 18.69
N ALA A 7 -12.12 -2.28 18.70
CA ALA A 7 -13.58 -2.22 18.85
C ALA A 7 -14.34 -2.72 17.62
N GLY A 8 -13.70 -2.73 16.44
CA GLY A 8 -14.31 -3.19 15.19
C GLY A 8 -14.13 -4.69 14.91
N THR A 9 -13.15 -5.32 15.54
CA THR A 9 -12.77 -6.73 15.29
C THR A 9 -12.73 -7.59 16.55
N GLY A 10 -12.88 -6.98 17.73
CA GLY A 10 -12.98 -7.69 18.99
C GLY A 10 -14.29 -8.46 19.11
N LEU A 11 -14.21 -9.70 19.62
CA LEU A 11 -15.36 -10.55 19.90
C LEU A 11 -15.63 -10.58 21.40
N VAL A 12 -16.82 -10.15 21.81
CA VAL A 12 -17.29 -10.28 23.20
C VAL A 12 -18.19 -11.51 23.28
N LEU A 13 -17.67 -12.56 23.90
CA LEU A 13 -18.42 -13.78 24.16
C LEU A 13 -19.14 -13.65 25.52
N SER A 14 -20.46 -13.84 25.49
CA SER A 14 -21.35 -13.83 26.67
C SER A 14 -21.79 -15.25 27.00
N GLY A 15 -21.90 -15.59 28.29
CA GLY A 15 -22.28 -16.95 28.72
C GLY A 15 -21.22 -18.02 28.42
N VAL A 16 -19.94 -17.62 28.45
CA VAL A 16 -18.81 -18.53 28.22
C VAL A 16 -18.71 -19.52 29.39
N PRO A 17 -18.58 -20.84 29.12
CA PRO A 17 -18.37 -21.83 30.17
C PRO A 17 -17.11 -21.52 31.01
N ASP A 18 -17.16 -21.88 32.29
CA ASP A 18 -15.97 -21.86 33.13
C ASP A 18 -14.85 -22.70 32.48
N HIS A 19 -13.59 -22.31 32.68
CA HIS A 19 -12.40 -22.97 32.10
C HIS A 19 -12.24 -22.91 30.57
N PHE A 20 -13.10 -22.18 29.85
CA PHE A 20 -12.90 -22.02 28.40
C PHE A 20 -11.62 -21.23 28.05
N GLU A 21 -11.15 -20.35 28.95
CA GLU A 21 -9.85 -19.66 28.80
C GLU A 21 -8.67 -20.64 28.76
N ASP A 22 -8.72 -21.69 29.58
CA ASP A 22 -7.71 -22.76 29.59
C ASP A 22 -7.73 -23.54 28.27
N LEU A 23 -8.92 -23.76 27.70
CA LEU A 23 -9.09 -24.40 26.39
C LEU A 23 -8.56 -23.53 25.24
N LEU A 24 -8.76 -22.22 25.34
CA LEU A 24 -8.25 -21.21 24.40
C LEU A 24 -6.73 -21.19 24.35
N ALA A 25 -6.05 -21.37 25.48
CA ALA A 25 -4.60 -21.45 25.54
C ALA A 25 -4.03 -22.63 24.72
N LEU A 26 -4.85 -23.65 24.46
CA LEU A 26 -4.48 -24.81 23.64
C LEU A 26 -4.71 -24.60 22.14
N LEU A 27 -5.30 -23.48 21.72
CA LEU A 27 -5.44 -23.10 20.31
C LEU A 27 -4.16 -22.45 19.74
N ASP A 28 -3.00 -23.04 20.03
CA ASP A 28 -1.68 -22.59 19.56
C ASP A 28 -1.24 -23.27 18.25
N GLY A 29 -2.09 -24.14 17.70
CA GLY A 29 -1.84 -24.92 16.49
C GLY A 29 -1.12 -26.25 16.72
N SER A 30 -0.84 -26.64 17.96
CA SER A 30 -0.19 -27.91 18.32
C SER A 30 -1.16 -29.10 18.39
N ILE A 31 -2.46 -28.85 18.56
CA ILE A 31 -3.50 -29.88 18.70
C ILE A 31 -4.61 -29.73 17.65
N SER A 32 -5.22 -30.85 17.28
CA SER A 32 -6.32 -30.87 16.31
C SER A 32 -7.65 -30.47 16.97
N LEU A 33 -8.61 -29.95 16.18
CA LEU A 33 -9.95 -29.63 16.70
C LEU A 33 -10.69 -30.84 17.31
N PRO A 34 -10.62 -32.05 16.73
CA PRO A 34 -11.14 -33.25 17.39
C PRO A 34 -10.50 -33.53 18.75
N ASP A 35 -9.18 -33.38 18.88
CA ASP A 35 -8.47 -33.61 20.15
C ASP A 35 -8.82 -32.54 21.18
N LEU A 36 -8.91 -31.27 20.77
CA LEU A 36 -9.39 -30.17 21.59
C LEU A 36 -10.80 -30.45 22.13
N ALA A 37 -11.71 -30.94 21.29
CA ALA A 37 -13.09 -31.27 21.68
C ALA A 37 -13.14 -32.42 22.69
N MET A 38 -12.19 -33.35 22.63
CA MET A 38 -12.03 -34.43 23.60
C MET A 38 -11.46 -33.93 24.93
N ILE A 39 -10.46 -33.03 24.88
CA ILE A 39 -9.91 -32.35 26.06
C ILE A 39 -10.96 -31.46 26.74
N ALA A 40 -11.88 -30.85 25.99
CA ALA A 40 -12.95 -30.02 26.56
C ALA A 40 -13.77 -30.74 27.64
N ARG A 41 -13.96 -32.06 27.50
CA ARG A 41 -14.68 -32.86 28.50
C ARG A 41 -13.98 -32.86 29.86
N SER A 42 -12.64 -32.84 29.92
CA SER A 42 -11.92 -32.79 31.20
C SER A 42 -12.08 -31.46 31.92
N TYR A 43 -12.50 -30.42 31.21
CA TYR A 43 -12.83 -29.10 31.75
C TYR A 43 -14.34 -28.92 32.00
N GLY A 44 -15.15 -29.97 31.83
CA GLY A 44 -16.61 -29.88 32.01
C GLY A 44 -17.34 -29.15 30.88
N ILE A 45 -16.70 -28.98 29.72
CA ILE A 45 -17.27 -28.31 28.55
C ILE A 45 -17.72 -29.37 27.54
N GLU A 46 -18.97 -29.27 27.08
CA GLU A 46 -19.48 -30.17 26.04
C GLU A 46 -18.68 -30.00 24.72
N PRO A 47 -18.27 -31.10 24.07
CA PRO A 47 -17.43 -31.05 22.86
C PRO A 47 -18.03 -30.19 21.74
N GLU A 48 -19.34 -30.26 21.55
CA GLU A 48 -20.02 -29.48 20.51
C GLU A 48 -20.02 -27.99 20.85
N THR A 49 -20.17 -27.64 22.13
CA THR A 49 -20.08 -26.25 22.61
C THR A 49 -18.67 -25.70 22.41
N ALA A 50 -17.62 -26.47 22.73
CA ALA A 50 -16.24 -26.07 22.48
C ALA A 50 -15.98 -25.81 20.99
N LEU A 51 -16.42 -26.71 20.11
CA LEU A 51 -16.29 -26.54 18.66
C LEU A 51 -17.12 -25.38 18.11
N GLN A 52 -18.32 -25.13 18.65
CA GLN A 52 -19.13 -23.96 18.28
C GLN A 52 -18.44 -22.65 18.65
N LEU A 53 -17.86 -22.56 19.85
CA LEU A 53 -17.13 -21.37 20.28
C LEU A 53 -15.91 -21.13 19.39
N VAL A 54 -15.13 -22.18 19.08
CA VAL A 54 -13.98 -22.08 18.15
C VAL A 54 -14.43 -21.61 16.76
N ARG A 55 -15.54 -22.15 16.22
CA ARG A 55 -16.11 -21.69 14.94
C ARG A 55 -16.57 -20.23 15.00
N GLY A 56 -17.12 -19.78 16.12
CA GLY A 56 -17.48 -18.37 16.31
C GLY A 56 -16.26 -17.44 16.31
N ILE A 57 -15.15 -17.88 16.91
CA ILE A 57 -13.88 -17.15 16.92
C ILE A 57 -13.25 -17.14 15.51
N ASP A 58 -13.29 -18.27 14.78
CA ASP A 58 -12.83 -18.35 13.38
C ASP A 58 -13.65 -17.44 12.46
N ALA A 59 -14.98 -17.44 12.61
CA ALA A 59 -15.87 -16.58 11.84
C ALA A 59 -15.65 -15.08 12.10
N ALA A 60 -15.16 -14.73 13.30
CA ALA A 60 -14.72 -13.38 13.63
C ALA A 60 -13.31 -13.05 13.09
N GLY A 61 -12.64 -13.99 12.43
CA GLY A 61 -11.30 -13.79 11.86
C GLY A 61 -10.18 -13.80 12.90
N LEU A 62 -10.43 -14.33 14.09
CA LEU A 62 -9.48 -14.31 15.21
C LEU A 62 -8.59 -15.57 15.29
N LEU A 63 -8.77 -16.53 14.38
CA LEU A 63 -7.94 -17.74 14.27
C LEU A 63 -7.14 -17.75 12.97
N THR A 64 -5.92 -18.27 13.05
CA THR A 64 -5.04 -18.53 11.91
C THR A 64 -4.78 -20.03 11.80
N ARG A 65 -4.72 -20.57 10.57
CA ARG A 65 -4.44 -21.99 10.36
C ARG A 65 -2.93 -22.28 10.39
N PRO A 66 -2.45 -23.26 11.17
CA PRO A 66 -1.04 -23.65 11.15
C PRO A 66 -0.66 -24.26 9.78
N GLY A 67 0.54 -23.93 9.29
CA GLY A 67 1.14 -24.62 8.14
C GLY A 67 0.92 -24.02 6.75
N THR A 68 0.11 -22.98 6.60
CA THR A 68 0.16 -22.14 5.39
C THR A 68 0.89 -20.85 5.73
N PRO A 69 2.15 -20.63 5.28
CA PRO A 69 2.63 -19.27 5.10
C PRO A 69 1.64 -18.63 4.14
N THR A 70 0.70 -17.87 4.69
CA THR A 70 -0.30 -17.21 3.86
C THR A 70 0.48 -16.11 3.20
N ALA A 71 0.92 -16.35 1.95
CA ALA A 71 1.59 -15.34 1.16
C ALA A 71 0.78 -14.05 1.34
N THR A 72 1.42 -13.00 1.86
CA THR A 72 0.71 -11.74 2.06
C THR A 72 0.04 -11.37 0.73
N PRO A 73 -1.17 -10.79 0.73
CA PRO A 73 -1.85 -10.47 -0.52
C PRO A 73 -0.95 -9.66 -1.49
N THR A 74 -0.02 -8.90 -0.93
CA THR A 74 1.04 -8.15 -1.61
C THR A 74 2.07 -9.03 -2.34
N GLN A 75 2.41 -10.21 -1.85
CA GLN A 75 3.51 -11.03 -2.40
C GLN A 75 3.30 -11.45 -3.86
N ARG A 76 2.04 -11.56 -4.30
CA ARG A 76 1.68 -11.87 -5.69
C ARG A 76 1.73 -10.67 -6.63
N LEU A 77 1.72 -9.46 -6.09
CA LEU A 77 1.67 -8.24 -6.89
C LEU A 77 3.00 -7.94 -7.59
N ARG A 78 2.90 -7.59 -8.87
CA ARG A 78 3.91 -6.89 -9.65
C ARG A 78 3.59 -5.40 -9.63
N ILE A 79 4.41 -4.63 -8.92
CA ILE A 79 4.24 -3.18 -8.82
C ILE A 79 5.23 -2.47 -9.75
N ARG A 80 4.72 -1.49 -10.49
CA ARG A 80 5.56 -0.48 -11.15
C ARG A 80 5.71 0.73 -10.24
N LEU A 81 6.95 1.21 -10.09
CA LEU A 81 7.26 2.45 -9.37
C LEU A 81 7.84 3.46 -10.36
N ILE A 82 7.13 4.57 -10.56
CA ILE A 82 7.60 5.70 -11.36
C ILE A 82 8.20 6.75 -10.41
N GLY A 83 9.48 7.03 -10.59
CA GLY A 83 10.27 7.92 -9.74
C GLY A 83 11.16 7.15 -8.77
N ALA A 84 12.43 7.55 -8.71
CA ALA A 84 13.50 7.00 -7.89
C ALA A 84 14.28 8.10 -7.13
N GLY A 85 13.64 9.26 -6.95
CA GLY A 85 14.08 10.31 -6.03
C GLY A 85 13.85 9.94 -4.55
N VAL A 86 13.78 10.93 -3.66
CA VAL A 86 13.65 10.70 -2.20
C VAL A 86 12.39 9.92 -1.86
N LEU A 87 11.23 10.29 -2.43
CA LEU A 87 9.97 9.56 -2.24
C LEU A 87 10.01 8.17 -2.87
N GLY A 88 10.49 8.05 -4.11
CA GLY A 88 10.61 6.77 -4.81
C GLY A 88 11.47 5.76 -4.03
N LEU A 89 12.62 6.19 -3.51
CA LEU A 89 13.47 5.37 -2.65
C LEU A 89 12.75 4.91 -1.37
N ALA A 90 12.05 5.82 -0.69
CA ALA A 90 11.31 5.50 0.52
C ALA A 90 10.18 4.49 0.22
N VAL A 91 9.39 4.74 -0.84
CA VAL A 91 8.31 3.87 -1.30
C VAL A 91 8.84 2.49 -1.67
N ALA A 92 9.87 2.38 -2.50
CA ALA A 92 10.48 1.09 -2.84
C ALA A 92 10.90 0.31 -1.60
N THR A 93 11.52 0.99 -0.63
CA THR A 93 11.94 0.36 0.63
C THR A 93 10.74 -0.17 1.42
N ALA A 94 9.67 0.62 1.54
CA ALA A 94 8.44 0.22 2.23
C ALA A 94 7.74 -0.95 1.53
N LEU A 95 7.63 -0.93 0.19
CA LEU A 95 7.02 -2.00 -0.60
C LEU A 95 7.76 -3.34 -0.42
N LEU A 96 9.10 -3.32 -0.49
CA LEU A 96 9.90 -4.52 -0.27
C LEU A 96 9.74 -5.07 1.15
N ARG A 97 9.68 -4.19 2.17
CA ARG A 97 9.38 -4.58 3.55
C ARG A 97 7.96 -5.11 3.73
N ALA A 98 7.01 -4.67 2.92
CA ALA A 98 5.64 -5.17 2.89
C ALA A 98 5.48 -6.50 2.11
N GLY A 99 6.59 -7.12 1.68
CA GLY A 99 6.60 -8.42 1.03
C GLY A 99 6.35 -8.38 -0.49
N ILE A 100 6.36 -7.19 -1.12
CA ILE A 100 6.28 -7.10 -2.59
C ILE A 100 7.50 -7.76 -3.20
N SER A 101 7.26 -8.82 -3.98
CA SER A 101 8.32 -9.65 -4.55
C SER A 101 8.70 -9.27 -5.99
N ARG A 102 7.89 -8.45 -6.67
CA ARG A 102 8.12 -8.04 -8.07
C ARG A 102 7.97 -6.53 -8.19
N LEU A 103 9.08 -5.83 -8.44
CA LEU A 103 9.14 -4.37 -8.50
C LEU A 103 9.86 -3.89 -9.76
N ASP A 104 9.15 -3.15 -10.61
CA ASP A 104 9.69 -2.51 -11.80
C ASP A 104 9.86 -1.02 -11.58
N ILE A 105 11.09 -0.52 -11.65
CA ILE A 105 11.40 0.89 -11.40
C ILE A 105 11.54 1.63 -12.73
N VAL A 106 10.90 2.79 -12.85
CA VAL A 106 11.00 3.71 -13.98
C VAL A 106 11.44 5.07 -13.49
N ASP A 107 12.66 5.46 -13.81
CA ASP A 107 13.17 6.81 -13.61
C ASP A 107 14.41 6.98 -14.50
N PRO A 108 14.26 7.63 -15.67
CA PRO A 108 15.35 7.80 -16.62
C PRO A 108 16.28 8.97 -16.23
N ASP A 109 15.97 9.74 -15.19
CA ASP A 109 16.78 10.90 -14.82
C ASP A 109 18.20 10.46 -14.44
N PRO A 110 19.22 11.30 -14.69
CA PRO A 110 20.59 11.05 -14.23
C PRO A 110 20.64 10.85 -12.72
N VAL A 111 21.59 10.03 -12.26
CA VAL A 111 21.78 9.78 -10.83
C VAL A 111 22.03 11.09 -10.07
N ASP A 112 21.29 11.28 -8.97
CA ASP A 112 21.55 12.34 -8.00
C ASP A 112 22.39 11.78 -6.83
N PRO A 113 23.65 12.24 -6.65
CA PRO A 113 24.52 11.81 -5.55
C PRO A 113 23.98 12.13 -4.16
N GLY A 114 23.11 13.15 -4.03
CA GLY A 114 22.45 13.49 -2.76
C GLY A 114 21.43 12.42 -2.32
N ILE A 115 20.88 11.69 -3.27
CA ILE A 115 19.90 10.62 -3.03
C ILE A 115 20.61 9.25 -3.01
N HIS A 116 21.52 9.04 -3.96
CA HIS A 116 22.28 7.81 -4.14
C HIS A 116 23.79 8.10 -4.08
N PRO A 117 24.37 8.24 -2.88
CA PRO A 117 25.77 8.66 -2.71
C PRO A 117 26.80 7.61 -3.18
N ARG A 118 26.37 6.36 -3.38
CA ARG A 118 27.21 5.26 -3.86
C ARG A 118 26.47 4.46 -4.93
N PRO A 119 26.24 5.04 -6.12
CA PRO A 119 25.37 4.45 -7.13
C PRO A 119 26.02 3.27 -7.87
N GLY A 120 27.33 3.04 -7.68
CA GLY A 120 28.07 2.02 -8.39
C GLY A 120 28.16 2.36 -9.88
N LEU A 121 27.80 1.41 -10.74
CA LEU A 121 27.78 1.57 -12.20
C LEU A 121 26.46 2.14 -12.75
N ALA A 122 25.54 2.56 -11.88
CA ALA A 122 24.26 3.11 -12.33
C ALA A 122 24.44 4.44 -13.05
N THR A 123 23.74 4.58 -14.17
CA THR A 123 23.70 5.81 -14.97
C THR A 123 22.39 6.59 -14.78
N THR A 124 21.34 5.90 -14.31
CA THR A 124 20.02 6.49 -14.03
C THR A 124 19.61 6.29 -12.57
N GLN A 125 18.70 7.13 -12.08
CA GLN A 125 18.12 7.01 -10.75
C GLN A 125 17.49 5.62 -10.53
N ALA A 126 16.80 5.07 -11.55
CA ALA A 126 16.19 3.74 -11.47
C ALA A 126 17.22 2.63 -11.26
N GLU A 127 18.35 2.68 -11.98
CA GLU A 127 19.44 1.74 -11.81
C GLU A 127 20.07 1.85 -10.41
N ALA A 128 20.30 3.07 -9.93
CA ALA A 128 20.87 3.32 -8.61
C ALA A 128 19.96 2.76 -7.50
N LEU A 129 18.65 3.02 -7.59
CA LEU A 129 17.67 2.48 -6.66
C LEU A 129 17.62 0.95 -6.71
N ARG A 130 17.62 0.34 -7.90
CA ARG A 130 17.66 -1.13 -8.05
C ARG A 130 18.89 -1.73 -7.37
N LEU A 131 20.08 -1.17 -7.61
CA LEU A 131 21.32 -1.69 -7.02
C LEU A 131 21.30 -1.58 -5.49
N ARG A 132 20.82 -0.45 -4.95
CA ARG A 132 20.66 -0.23 -3.51
C ARG A 132 19.64 -1.17 -2.87
N ALA A 133 18.50 -1.39 -3.52
CA ALA A 133 17.48 -2.30 -3.01
C ALA A 133 17.96 -3.76 -2.98
N ARG A 134 18.70 -4.18 -4.03
CA ARG A 134 19.31 -5.52 -4.09
C ARG A 134 20.41 -5.71 -3.05
N SER A 135 21.25 -4.70 -2.80
CA SER A 135 22.31 -4.80 -1.79
C SER A 135 21.72 -4.95 -0.38
N ARG A 136 20.68 -4.18 -0.03
CA ARG A 136 19.96 -4.32 1.24
C ARG A 136 19.31 -5.68 1.41
N SER A 137 18.64 -6.18 0.36
CA SER A 137 17.97 -7.49 0.40
C SER A 137 18.96 -8.64 0.66
N ARG A 138 20.23 -8.48 0.27
CA ARG A 138 21.30 -9.46 0.55
C ARG A 138 21.88 -9.35 1.95
N SER A 139 21.94 -8.14 2.53
CA SER A 139 22.50 -7.90 3.86
C SER A 139 21.52 -8.19 5.00
N GLU A 140 20.22 -8.09 4.73
CA GLU A 140 19.14 -8.35 5.69
C GLU A 140 18.27 -9.53 5.21
N PRO A 141 18.81 -10.76 5.13
CA PRO A 141 18.02 -11.92 4.72
C PRO A 141 16.96 -12.23 5.78
N ASN A 142 15.70 -11.92 5.47
CA ASN A 142 14.58 -12.32 6.30
C ASN A 142 14.38 -13.83 6.15
N ARG A 143 14.60 -14.60 7.24
CA ARG A 143 14.51 -16.07 7.26
C ARG A 143 13.12 -16.60 6.91
N ASP A 144 12.08 -15.80 7.14
CA ASP A 144 10.70 -16.12 6.81
C ASP A 144 10.26 -15.53 5.45
N ALA A 145 11.11 -14.70 4.83
CA ALA A 145 10.84 -14.22 3.48
C ALA A 145 11.21 -15.31 2.48
N GLY A 146 10.33 -15.51 1.50
CA GLY A 146 10.56 -16.41 0.39
C GLY A 146 11.75 -15.99 -0.50
N PRO A 147 11.75 -16.36 -1.80
CA PRO A 147 12.86 -16.01 -2.68
C PRO A 147 13.09 -14.49 -2.74
N PRO A 148 14.34 -14.05 -3.01
CA PRO A 148 14.67 -12.63 -3.07
C PRO A 148 13.80 -11.92 -4.13
N PRO A 149 13.41 -10.66 -3.87
CA PRO A 149 12.51 -9.92 -4.76
C PRO A 149 13.15 -9.70 -6.13
N ALA A 150 12.35 -9.92 -7.18
CA ALA A 150 12.66 -9.59 -8.56
C ALA A 150 12.51 -8.07 -8.77
N ILE A 151 13.63 -7.35 -8.68
CA ILE A 151 13.69 -5.90 -8.89
C ILE A 151 14.31 -5.61 -10.26
N GLN A 152 13.58 -4.91 -11.13
CA GLN A 152 13.99 -4.60 -12.51
C GLN A 152 13.90 -3.10 -12.79
N VAL A 153 14.59 -2.65 -13.85
CA VAL A 153 14.43 -1.30 -14.40
C VAL A 153 13.62 -1.44 -15.69
N ALA A 154 12.48 -0.77 -15.74
CA ALA A 154 11.67 -0.69 -16.95
C ALA A 154 12.11 0.53 -17.77
N ARG A 155 12.12 0.37 -19.10
CA ARG A 155 12.65 1.40 -20.01
C ARG A 155 11.81 2.68 -20.05
N HIS A 156 10.50 2.54 -19.90
CA HIS A 156 9.55 3.64 -19.97
C HIS A 156 8.23 3.24 -19.29
N TRP A 157 7.48 4.23 -18.79
CA TRP A 157 6.22 3.99 -18.08
C TRP A 157 5.08 3.51 -19.00
N ASN A 158 5.05 3.99 -20.25
CA ASN A 158 4.07 3.64 -21.29
C ASN A 158 4.49 2.47 -22.21
N LYS A 159 5.48 1.66 -21.81
CA LYS A 159 5.78 0.46 -22.61
C LYS A 159 4.85 -0.66 -22.17
N PRO A 160 4.14 -1.32 -23.11
CA PRO A 160 3.27 -2.43 -22.75
C PRO A 160 4.12 -3.58 -22.22
N ASP A 161 3.84 -3.99 -20.99
CA ASP A 161 4.35 -5.22 -20.42
C ASP A 161 3.33 -6.33 -20.61
N HIS A 162 3.83 -7.55 -20.79
CA HIS A 162 2.99 -8.73 -20.90
C HIS A 162 3.47 -9.77 -19.88
N PRO A 163 2.69 -10.04 -18.81
CA PRO A 163 1.47 -9.32 -18.38
C PRO A 163 1.77 -7.89 -17.88
N PRO A 164 0.79 -6.97 -17.84
CA PRO A 164 0.96 -5.66 -17.21
C PRO A 164 1.28 -5.79 -15.71
N PRO A 165 1.89 -4.76 -15.08
CA PRO A 165 1.92 -4.70 -13.62
C PRO A 165 0.48 -4.66 -13.06
N ASP A 166 0.28 -5.13 -11.84
CA ASP A 166 -1.03 -5.11 -11.18
C ASP A 166 -1.40 -3.70 -10.70
N LEU A 167 -0.40 -2.89 -10.37
CA LEU A 167 -0.55 -1.52 -9.85
C LEU A 167 0.68 -0.68 -10.21
N THR A 168 0.48 0.62 -10.50
CA THR A 168 1.56 1.60 -10.59
C THR A 168 1.55 2.60 -9.43
N VAL A 169 2.68 2.80 -8.76
CA VAL A 169 2.89 3.91 -7.81
C VAL A 169 3.67 5.02 -8.52
N ILE A 170 3.11 6.22 -8.53
CA ILE A 170 3.69 7.42 -9.15
C ILE A 170 4.27 8.28 -8.03
N ALA A 171 5.54 8.04 -7.72
CA ALA A 171 6.29 8.65 -6.62
C ALA A 171 7.27 9.71 -7.15
N VAL A 172 6.75 10.87 -7.57
CA VAL A 172 7.53 11.93 -8.20
C VAL A 172 8.02 12.97 -7.19
N ASP A 173 9.07 13.71 -7.54
CA ASP A 173 9.64 14.82 -6.74
C ASP A 173 9.06 16.20 -7.12
N ARG A 174 8.07 16.21 -8.01
CA ARG A 174 7.42 17.41 -8.51
C ARG A 174 6.20 17.78 -7.67
N ALA A 175 5.92 19.08 -7.56
CA ALA A 175 4.79 19.59 -6.78
C ALA A 175 3.45 18.99 -7.23
N GLU A 176 3.29 18.79 -8.53
CA GLU A 176 2.19 18.07 -9.16
C GLU A 176 2.74 17.09 -10.22
N PRO A 177 2.20 15.86 -10.32
CA PRO A 177 2.65 14.87 -11.31
C PRO A 177 2.19 15.22 -12.73
N ASP A 178 2.87 14.68 -13.74
CA ASP A 178 2.42 14.81 -15.13
C ASP A 178 1.09 14.06 -15.35
N ARG A 179 0.10 14.76 -15.90
CA ARG A 179 -1.24 14.21 -16.18
C ARG A 179 -1.20 13.19 -17.29
N ALA A 180 -0.24 13.27 -18.22
CA ALA A 180 -0.11 12.31 -19.32
C ALA A 180 0.03 10.86 -18.84
N ILE A 181 0.73 10.64 -17.72
CA ILE A 181 0.90 9.32 -17.11
C ILE A 181 -0.44 8.83 -16.54
N GLY A 182 -1.13 9.68 -15.78
CA GLY A 182 -2.42 9.36 -15.18
C GLY A 182 -3.52 9.11 -16.19
N ASP A 183 -3.60 9.96 -17.21
CA ASP A 183 -4.61 9.89 -18.27
C ASP A 183 -4.45 8.59 -19.08
N ASP A 184 -3.21 8.17 -19.36
CA ASP A 184 -2.93 6.89 -20.00
C ASP A 184 -3.43 5.71 -19.15
N TYR A 185 -3.15 5.72 -17.84
CA TYR A 185 -3.61 4.67 -16.93
C TYR A 185 -5.12 4.67 -16.69
N VAL A 186 -5.77 5.83 -16.66
CA VAL A 186 -7.24 5.89 -16.65
C VAL A 186 -7.82 5.28 -17.92
N ARG A 187 -7.24 5.59 -19.08
CA ARG A 187 -7.70 5.09 -20.38
C ARG A 187 -7.48 3.58 -20.55
N SER A 188 -6.45 3.01 -19.92
CA SER A 188 -6.15 1.58 -19.99
C SER A 188 -6.72 0.77 -18.82
N ASP A 189 -7.62 1.36 -18.02
CA ASP A 189 -8.19 0.75 -16.80
C ASP A 189 -7.12 0.20 -15.84
N HIS A 190 -6.03 0.96 -15.66
CA HIS A 190 -4.89 0.55 -14.85
C HIS A 190 -4.91 1.19 -13.44
N PRO A 191 -4.96 0.40 -12.36
CA PRO A 191 -4.87 0.91 -10.99
C PRO A 191 -3.55 1.65 -10.74
N HIS A 192 -3.64 2.81 -10.10
CA HIS A 192 -2.44 3.57 -9.74
C HIS A 192 -2.61 4.45 -8.49
N LEU A 193 -1.50 4.69 -7.79
CA LEU A 193 -1.45 5.52 -6.58
C LEU A 193 -0.43 6.64 -6.75
N TYR A 194 -0.83 7.87 -6.40
CA TYR A 194 0.09 9.00 -6.37
C TYR A 194 0.76 9.17 -5.00
N VAL A 195 2.06 9.49 -5.02
CA VAL A 195 2.82 9.94 -3.85
C VAL A 195 3.67 11.12 -4.32
N ARG A 196 3.45 12.30 -3.75
CA ARG A 196 4.14 13.53 -4.20
C ARG A 196 4.51 14.42 -3.03
N PRO A 197 5.52 15.29 -3.16
CA PRO A 197 5.78 16.31 -2.16
C PRO A 197 4.69 17.39 -2.18
N MET A 198 4.57 18.07 -1.05
CA MET A 198 3.89 19.36 -0.89
C MET A 198 4.88 20.32 -0.21
N GLN A 199 4.57 21.62 -0.19
CA GLN A 199 5.37 22.57 0.58
C GLN A 199 5.53 22.07 2.03
N ALA A 200 6.78 21.83 2.44
CA ALA A 200 7.14 21.24 3.73
C ALA A 200 6.41 19.92 4.07
N GLY A 201 5.96 19.16 3.07
CA GLY A 201 5.01 18.06 3.29
C GLY A 201 5.07 16.95 2.26
N ALA A 202 4.19 15.96 2.41
CA ALA A 202 3.94 14.94 1.42
C ALA A 202 2.44 14.65 1.31
N VAL A 203 2.03 14.17 0.14
CA VAL A 203 0.65 13.81 -0.18
C VAL A 203 0.61 12.38 -0.73
N ILE A 204 -0.28 11.57 -0.17
CA ILE A 204 -0.61 10.24 -0.66
C ILE A 204 -2.01 10.28 -1.24
N GLY A 205 -2.16 9.78 -2.46
CA GLY A 205 -3.42 9.69 -3.16
C GLY A 205 -3.62 10.74 -4.25
N PRO A 206 -4.71 10.63 -5.01
CA PRO A 206 -5.73 9.58 -4.87
C PRO A 206 -5.18 8.19 -5.23
N PHE A 207 -5.74 7.14 -4.63
CA PHE A 207 -5.61 5.77 -5.10
C PHE A 207 -6.66 5.58 -6.19
N VAL A 208 -6.23 5.63 -7.44
CA VAL A 208 -7.11 5.60 -8.60
C VAL A 208 -7.37 4.17 -9.04
N LEU A 209 -8.62 3.75 -8.85
CA LEU A 209 -9.31 2.69 -9.54
C LEU A 209 -10.19 3.34 -10.62
N PRO A 210 -9.81 3.29 -11.91
CA PRO A 210 -10.57 3.94 -12.98
C PRO A 210 -12.05 3.54 -12.96
N GLY A 211 -12.94 4.49 -13.29
CA GLY A 211 -14.40 4.31 -13.16
C GLY A 211 -14.96 4.34 -11.73
N ARG A 212 -14.16 3.97 -10.72
CA ARG A 212 -14.64 3.76 -9.32
C ARG A 212 -14.23 4.88 -8.35
N THR A 213 -13.12 5.53 -8.60
CA THR A 213 -12.54 6.55 -7.70
C THR A 213 -12.06 7.79 -8.47
N PRO A 214 -12.03 8.99 -7.86
CA PRO A 214 -11.54 10.22 -8.49
C PRO A 214 -10.10 10.08 -9.01
N CYS A 215 -9.90 10.37 -10.30
CA CYS A 215 -8.58 10.54 -10.89
C CYS A 215 -8.09 11.99 -10.76
N LEU A 216 -6.83 12.28 -11.12
CA LEU A 216 -6.33 13.66 -11.09
C LEU A 216 -7.12 14.61 -11.99
N GLY A 217 -7.70 14.12 -13.10
CA GLY A 217 -8.61 14.91 -13.93
C GLY A 217 -9.90 15.33 -13.21
N CYS A 218 -10.37 14.56 -12.22
CA CYS A 218 -11.47 14.98 -11.33
C CYS A 218 -10.99 16.08 -10.39
N LEU A 219 -9.84 15.86 -9.72
CA LEU A 219 -9.25 16.83 -8.80
C LEU A 219 -9.00 18.18 -9.49
N ASP A 220 -8.45 18.15 -10.71
CA ASP A 220 -8.16 19.35 -11.49
C ASP A 220 -9.42 20.14 -11.86
N ARG A 221 -10.55 19.45 -12.11
CA ARG A 221 -11.84 20.11 -12.38
C ARG A 221 -12.44 20.71 -11.11
N VAL A 222 -12.44 19.97 -10.00
CA VAL A 222 -12.89 20.50 -8.70
C VAL A 222 -12.08 21.73 -8.31
N ARG A 223 -10.75 21.71 -8.52
CA ARG A 223 -9.87 22.86 -8.29
C ARG A 223 -10.17 24.00 -9.25
N ARG A 224 -10.44 23.72 -10.53
CA ARG A 224 -10.82 24.73 -11.52
C ARG A 224 -12.16 25.40 -11.19
N ASP A 225 -13.13 24.66 -10.67
CA ASP A 225 -14.42 25.22 -10.27
C ASP A 225 -14.26 26.22 -9.11
N ALA A 226 -13.29 25.96 -8.21
CA ALA A 226 -12.94 26.87 -7.12
C ALA A 226 -12.01 28.03 -7.58
N ASP A 227 -11.09 27.76 -8.50
CA ASP A 227 -10.12 28.70 -9.05
C ASP A 227 -9.97 28.51 -10.58
N PRO A 228 -10.59 29.38 -11.39
CA PRO A 228 -10.50 29.31 -12.85
C PRO A 228 -9.07 29.38 -13.41
N ALA A 229 -8.10 29.91 -12.66
CA ALA A 229 -6.69 29.99 -13.06
C ALA A 229 -5.92 28.66 -12.88
N TRP A 230 -6.52 27.66 -12.20
CA TRP A 230 -5.88 26.37 -11.89
C TRP A 230 -5.14 25.72 -13.08
N PRO A 231 -5.69 25.65 -14.31
CA PRO A 231 -4.98 25.01 -15.43
C PRO A 231 -3.62 25.68 -15.76
N GLY A 232 -3.54 27.01 -15.60
CA GLY A 232 -2.30 27.77 -15.78
C GLY A 232 -1.29 27.45 -14.69
N LEU A 233 -1.72 27.43 -13.43
CA LEU A 233 -0.89 27.08 -12.27
C LEU A 233 -0.37 25.64 -12.36
N LEU A 234 -1.23 24.70 -12.78
CA LEU A 234 -0.88 23.30 -12.93
C LEU A 234 0.31 23.11 -13.88
N THR A 235 0.33 23.82 -15.00
CA THR A 235 1.44 23.76 -15.97
C THR A 235 2.78 24.15 -15.34
N GLN A 236 2.77 25.08 -14.39
CA GLN A 236 3.94 25.49 -13.63
C GLN A 236 4.31 24.46 -12.56
N LEU A 237 3.32 24.00 -11.77
CA LEU A 237 3.54 23.03 -10.68
C LEU A 237 4.10 21.70 -11.17
N CYS A 238 3.73 21.26 -12.38
CA CYS A 238 4.31 20.07 -13.03
C CYS A 238 5.80 20.20 -13.37
N ARG A 239 6.43 21.37 -13.20
CA ARG A 239 7.86 21.60 -13.47
C ARG A 239 8.65 21.87 -12.19
N ILE A 240 7.98 22.27 -11.12
CA ILE A 240 8.61 22.62 -9.84
C ILE A 240 8.91 21.33 -9.06
N ARG A 241 10.19 21.13 -8.73
CA ARG A 241 10.61 20.10 -7.78
C ARG A 241 10.54 20.67 -6.36
N LEU A 242 10.06 19.86 -5.43
CA LEU A 242 9.99 20.23 -4.01
C LEU A 242 10.82 19.25 -3.18
N PRO A 243 11.62 19.75 -2.22
CA PRO A 243 12.28 18.88 -1.25
C PRO A 243 11.23 18.25 -0.33
N VAL A 244 11.56 17.06 0.19
CA VAL A 244 10.77 16.38 1.22
C VAL A 244 11.69 15.96 2.35
N LEU A 245 11.27 16.17 3.60
CA LEU A 245 12.03 15.70 4.75
C LEU A 245 12.02 14.17 4.80
N PRO A 246 13.14 13.51 5.17
CA PRO A 246 13.21 12.06 5.24
C PRO A 246 12.11 11.40 6.09
N MET A 247 11.70 12.01 7.20
CA MET A 247 10.63 11.47 8.05
C MET A 247 9.27 11.49 7.34
N LEU A 248 8.98 12.55 6.59
CA LEU A 248 7.72 12.68 5.83
C LEU A 248 7.72 11.73 4.64
N ALA A 249 8.88 11.53 3.98
CA ALA A 249 9.02 10.52 2.94
C ALA A 249 8.79 9.10 3.49
N ALA A 250 9.29 8.80 4.69
CA ALA A 250 9.06 7.52 5.36
C ALA A 250 7.57 7.33 5.72
N TRP A 251 6.92 8.35 6.29
CA TRP A 251 5.48 8.34 6.55
C TRP A 251 4.67 8.10 5.27
N ALA A 252 4.97 8.84 4.19
CA ALA A 252 4.28 8.70 2.92
C ALA A 252 4.47 7.30 2.31
N ALA A 253 5.67 6.76 2.39
CA ALA A 253 6.00 5.42 1.90
C ALA A 253 5.27 4.31 2.69
N SER A 254 5.29 4.37 4.01
CA SER A 254 4.57 3.42 4.87
C SER A 254 3.07 3.49 4.63
N THR A 255 2.53 4.71 4.54
CA THR A 255 1.10 4.93 4.26
C THR A 255 0.71 4.36 2.90
N ALA A 256 1.49 4.64 1.85
CA ALA A 256 1.27 4.07 0.51
C ALA A 256 1.29 2.53 0.53
N ALA A 257 2.26 1.91 1.21
CA ALA A 257 2.33 0.45 1.34
C ALA A 257 1.10 -0.13 2.04
N VAL A 258 0.58 0.53 3.08
CA VAL A 258 -0.67 0.12 3.77
C VAL A 258 -1.88 0.22 2.84
N GLN A 259 -2.01 1.31 2.08
CA GLN A 259 -3.12 1.45 1.10
C GLN A 259 -3.09 0.35 0.05
N ILE A 260 -1.90 -0.01 -0.42
CA ILE A 260 -1.68 -1.09 -1.40
C ILE A 260 -1.99 -2.45 -0.79
N ALA A 261 -1.57 -2.71 0.45
CA ALA A 261 -1.89 -3.95 1.14
C ALA A 261 -3.40 -4.11 1.38
N CYS A 262 -4.09 -3.01 1.75
CA CYS A 262 -5.54 -2.98 1.88
C CYS A 262 -6.23 -3.37 0.56
N TRP A 263 -5.83 -2.74 -0.55
CA TRP A 263 -6.34 -3.07 -1.89
C TRP A 263 -6.04 -4.52 -2.28
N ALA A 264 -4.81 -4.99 -2.05
CA ALA A 264 -4.40 -6.36 -2.35
C ALA A 264 -5.24 -7.40 -1.59
N GLY A 265 -5.65 -7.07 -0.36
CA GLY A 265 -6.56 -7.87 0.47
C GLY A 265 -8.04 -7.77 0.08
N GLY A 266 -8.39 -7.07 -0.99
CA GLY A 266 -9.78 -6.87 -1.44
C GLY A 266 -10.52 -5.73 -0.74
N GLY A 267 -9.85 -4.97 0.14
CA GLY A 267 -10.40 -3.80 0.79
C GLY A 267 -10.44 -2.56 -0.10
N ASN A 268 -11.12 -1.52 0.37
CA ASN A 268 -11.14 -0.20 -0.27
C ASN A 268 -10.09 0.71 0.40
N PRO A 269 -9.04 1.15 -0.31
CA PRO A 269 -8.08 2.10 0.24
C PRO A 269 -8.76 3.39 0.66
N GLY A 270 -8.41 3.92 1.84
CA GLY A 270 -8.93 5.20 2.33
C GLY A 270 -8.55 6.38 1.44
N SER A 271 -7.40 6.33 0.75
CA SER A 271 -7.03 7.31 -0.27
C SER A 271 -7.75 7.11 -1.61
N GLY A 272 -8.66 6.13 -1.73
CA GLY A 272 -9.50 5.95 -2.92
C GLY A 272 -10.48 7.09 -3.13
N GLY A 273 -10.96 7.74 -2.06
CA GLY A 273 -11.88 8.89 -2.14
C GLY A 273 -11.23 10.23 -1.84
N GLY A 274 -9.91 10.31 -1.75
CA GLY A 274 -9.26 11.48 -1.17
C GLY A 274 -7.73 11.47 -1.20
N THR A 275 -7.14 12.48 -0.59
CA THR A 275 -5.70 12.59 -0.33
C THR A 275 -5.41 12.60 1.16
N PHE A 276 -4.32 11.97 1.57
CA PHE A 276 -3.72 12.13 2.89
C PHE A 276 -2.57 13.12 2.78
N GLU A 277 -2.62 14.19 3.54
CA GLU A 277 -1.69 15.31 3.50
C GLU A 277 -1.07 15.46 4.89
N LEU A 278 0.26 15.52 4.97
CA LEU A 278 0.99 15.79 6.21
C LEU A 278 2.09 16.81 5.93
N THR A 279 2.16 17.85 6.75
CA THR A 279 3.18 18.90 6.65
C THR A 279 4.05 18.92 7.91
N ALA A 280 5.25 19.48 7.80
CA ALA A 280 6.17 19.68 8.92
C ALA A 280 5.90 20.99 9.69
N ASP A 281 4.97 21.82 9.21
CA ASP A 281 4.65 23.10 9.87
C ASP A 281 3.79 22.85 11.12
N ASP A 282 2.78 21.97 11.00
CA ASP A 282 1.83 21.63 12.07
C ASP A 282 1.86 20.15 12.47
N PHE A 283 2.51 19.27 11.69
CA PHE A 283 2.48 17.82 11.86
C PHE A 283 1.05 17.25 11.94
N GLU A 284 0.10 17.94 11.31
CA GLU A 284 -1.31 17.52 11.28
C GLU A 284 -1.59 16.65 10.07
N LEU A 285 -2.09 15.44 10.31
CA LEU A 285 -2.62 14.60 9.24
C LEU A 285 -3.98 15.13 8.79
N ARG A 286 -4.03 15.63 7.55
CA ARG A 286 -5.27 16.07 6.91
C ARG A 286 -5.74 15.04 5.91
N VAL A 287 -7.01 14.64 6.01
CA VAL A 287 -7.68 13.81 5.02
C VAL A 287 -8.57 14.72 4.18
N ARG A 288 -8.21 14.91 2.92
CA ARG A 288 -8.97 15.75 1.99
C ARG A 288 -9.82 14.88 1.06
N PRO A 289 -11.15 14.89 1.18
CA PRO A 289 -12.01 14.14 0.26
C PRO A 289 -12.04 14.80 -1.12
N TRP A 290 -12.18 13.98 -2.17
CA TRP A 290 -12.31 14.43 -3.56
C TRP A 290 -13.50 13.72 -4.22
N PRO A 291 -14.46 14.45 -4.81
CA PRO A 291 -15.56 13.83 -5.52
C PRO A 291 -15.12 13.39 -6.94
N MET A 292 -15.82 12.38 -7.46
CA MET A 292 -15.84 12.12 -8.91
C MET A 292 -16.51 13.30 -9.60
N HIS A 293 -15.76 14.01 -10.45
CA HIS A 293 -16.29 15.19 -11.12
C HIS A 293 -17.09 14.79 -12.37
N PRO A 294 -18.36 15.23 -12.53
CA PRO A 294 -19.24 14.77 -13.61
C PRO A 294 -18.70 15.07 -15.02
N ALA A 295 -18.04 16.22 -15.20
CA ALA A 295 -17.40 16.59 -16.47
C ALA A 295 -16.04 15.92 -16.74
N CYS A 296 -15.57 15.00 -15.88
CA CYS A 296 -14.26 14.36 -16.05
C CYS A 296 -14.25 13.30 -17.16
N GLY A 297 -15.37 12.61 -17.38
CA GLY A 297 -15.41 11.51 -18.34
C GLY A 297 -14.94 10.16 -17.77
N CYS A 298 -14.23 10.13 -16.64
CA CYS A 298 -13.63 8.90 -16.11
C CYS A 298 -14.64 7.90 -15.51
N SER A 299 -15.85 8.34 -15.15
CA SER A 299 -16.94 7.46 -14.68
C SER A 299 -17.66 6.72 -15.81
N TRP A 300 -17.39 7.06 -17.07
CA TRP A 300 -18.13 6.52 -18.24
C TRP A 300 -17.32 5.49 -19.03
N ILE A 301 -16.10 5.17 -18.59
CA ILE A 301 -15.18 4.22 -19.24
C ILE A 301 -15.39 2.78 -18.73
N SER A 302 -16.36 2.57 -17.84
CA SER A 302 -16.67 1.28 -17.19
C SER A 302 -17.51 0.33 -18.04
#